data_AF-A0A2D7W9B1-F1
#
_entry.id   AF-A0A2D7W9B1-F1
#
_cell.length_a   1.000
_cell.length_b   1.000
_cell.length_c   1.000
_cell.angle_alpha   90.00
_cell.angle_beta   90.00
_cell.angle_gamma   90.00
#
_symmetry.space_group_name_H-M   'P 1'
#
loop_
_entity.id
_entity.type
_entity.pdbx_description
1 polymer ?
#
loop_
_entity_poly.entity_id
_entity_poly.type
_entity_poly.pdbx_seq_one_letter_code
_entity_poly.pdbx_strand_id
1 'polypeptide(L)' 'MPEGPEIHRMANKLAKALEGKKLQHVSFFYSPIMDQEILFLNQEVEYVRAKSKALLISVG' A
#
# COMPACT_ATOMS: atom_id res chain seq x y z
N MET A 1 -8.17 -18.72 0.44
CA MET A 1 -8.09 -17.34 -0.07
C MET A 1 -8.39 -16.44 1.11
N PRO A 2 -7.62 -15.38 1.36
CA PRO A 2 -7.97 -14.45 2.42
C PRO A 2 -9.36 -13.84 2.17
N GLU A 3 -10.21 -13.83 3.18
CA GLU A 3 -11.56 -13.26 3.11
C GLU A 3 -11.58 -11.82 3.62
N GLY A 4 -12.71 -11.12 3.45
CA GLY A 4 -12.87 -9.72 3.88
C GLY A 4 -12.30 -9.43 5.27
N PRO A 5 -12.65 -10.20 6.33
CA PRO A 5 -12.11 -9.99 7.67
C PRO A 5 -10.57 -10.04 7.75
N GLU A 6 -9.93 -10.89 6.95
CA GLU A 6 -8.46 -10.99 6.91
C GLU A 6 -7.83 -9.78 6.23
N ILE A 7 -8.43 -9.31 5.12
CA ILE A 7 -7.98 -8.10 4.42
C ILE A 7 -8.12 -6.86 5.32
N HIS A 8 -9.23 -6.75 6.06
CA HIS A 8 -9.42 -5.65 7.04
C HIS A 8 -8.38 -5.68 8.16
N ARG A 9 -8.05 -6.87 8.70
CA ARG A 9 -6.98 -7.00 9.71
C ARG A 9 -5.62 -6.59 9.16
N MET A 10 -5.30 -7.00 7.94
CA MET A 10 -4.06 -6.61 7.27
C MET A 10 -3.99 -5.10 7.03
N ALA A 11 -5.07 -4.49 6.50
CA ALA A 11 -5.14 -3.06 6.25
C ALA A 11 -4.90 -2.25 7.54
N ASN A 12 -5.54 -2.62 8.66
CA ASN A 12 -5.33 -1.96 9.95
C ASN A 12 -3.88 -2.06 10.44
N LYS A 13 -3.21 -3.20 10.20
CA LYS A 13 -1.80 -3.39 10.58
C LYS A 13 -0.88 -2.52 9.73
N LEU A 14 -1.11 -2.48 8.42
CA LEU A 14 -0.33 -1.67 7.48
C LEU A 14 -0.56 -0.17 7.69
N ALA A 15 -1.80 0.26 7.94
CA ALA A 15 -2.15 1.64 8.25
C ALA A 15 -1.30 2.18 9.41
N LYS A 16 -1.30 1.48 10.55
CA LYS A 16 -0.47 1.81 11.72
C LYS A 16 1.02 1.85 11.43
N ALA A 17 1.49 1.06 10.46
CA ALA A 17 2.91 0.96 10.15
C ALA A 17 3.37 2.02 9.13
N LEU A 18 2.48 2.46 8.23
CA LEU A 18 2.84 3.20 7.03
C LEU A 18 2.20 4.59 6.92
N GLU A 19 0.96 4.78 7.37
CA GLU A 19 0.26 6.08 7.22
C GLU A 19 1.05 7.22 7.88
N GLY A 20 1.16 8.34 7.16
CA GLY A 20 1.95 9.50 7.58
C GLY A 20 3.46 9.35 7.40
N LYS A 21 3.94 8.23 6.84
CA LYS A 21 5.37 8.02 6.58
C LYS A 21 5.71 8.17 5.10
N LYS A 22 6.92 8.66 4.84
CA LYS A 22 7.50 8.75 3.51
C LYS A 22 8.09 7.43 3.05
N LEU A 23 7.84 7.07 1.80
CA LEU A 23 8.41 5.90 1.15
C LEU A 23 9.86 6.16 0.75
N GLN A 24 10.82 5.62 1.50
CA GLN A 24 12.25 5.76 1.20
C GLN A 24 12.74 4.77 0.13
N HIS A 25 12.02 3.68 -0.05
CA HIS A 25 12.31 2.67 -1.05
C HIS A 25 11.01 2.00 -1.50
N VAL A 26 10.89 1.77 -2.82
CA VAL A 26 9.74 1.12 -3.47
C VAL A 26 10.31 0.19 -4.52
N SER A 27 9.69 -0.98 -4.71
CA SER A 27 10.09 -1.97 -5.72
C SER A 27 8.88 -2.77 -6.18
N PHE A 28 8.69 -2.90 -7.49
CA PHE A 28 7.67 -3.75 -8.09
C PHE A 28 8.29 -4.87 -8.92
N PHE A 29 7.78 -6.08 -8.75
CA PHE A 29 8.22 -7.26 -9.53
C PHE A 29 7.30 -7.58 -10.71
N TYR A 30 6.17 -6.86 -10.84
CA TYR A 30 5.23 -7.06 -11.93
C TYR A 30 5.64 -6.21 -13.13
N SER A 31 6.08 -6.88 -14.20
CA SER A 31 6.71 -6.24 -15.39
C SER A 31 5.96 -5.01 -15.94
N PRO A 32 4.61 -4.99 -16.04
CA PRO A 32 3.91 -3.81 -16.56
C PRO A 32 4.01 -2.53 -15.72
N ILE A 33 4.38 -2.63 -14.45
CA ILE A 33 4.54 -1.48 -13.53
C ILE A 33 5.96 -1.36 -12.96
N MET A 34 6.87 -2.23 -13.40
CA MET A 34 8.29 -2.10 -13.12
C MET A 34 8.78 -0.76 -13.70
N ASP A 35 9.72 -0.10 -13.03
CA ASP A 35 10.26 1.24 -13.35
C ASP A 35 9.32 2.42 -13.02
N GLN A 36 8.12 2.17 -12.46
CA GLN A 36 7.23 3.23 -11.96
C GLN A 36 7.48 3.60 -10.48
N GLU A 37 8.46 2.99 -9.82
CA GLU A 37 8.81 3.20 -8.41
C GLU A 37 9.11 4.67 -8.10
N ILE A 38 9.70 5.39 -9.06
CA ILE A 38 10.06 6.79 -8.92
C ILE A 38 8.84 7.69 -8.67
N LEU A 39 7.65 7.29 -9.12
CA LEU A 39 6.40 8.03 -8.89
C LEU A 39 5.98 8.00 -7.41
N PHE A 40 6.46 7.02 -6.64
CA PHE A 40 6.08 6.80 -5.25
C PHE A 40 7.22 7.16 -4.28
N LEU A 41 8.45 7.34 -4.76
CA LEU A 41 9.60 7.63 -3.93
C LEU A 41 9.46 9.00 -3.24
N ASN A 42 9.79 9.07 -1.95
CA ASN A 42 9.66 10.24 -1.08
C ASN A 42 8.23 10.79 -0.89
N GLN A 43 7.22 10.16 -1.49
CA GLN A 43 5.82 10.47 -1.28
C GLN A 43 5.34 9.89 0.07
N GLU A 44 4.30 10.49 0.64
CA GLU A 44 3.73 10.06 1.91
C GLU A 44 2.59 9.07 1.68
N VAL A 45 2.45 8.08 2.57
CA VAL A 45 1.28 7.21 2.55
C VAL A 45 0.11 7.92 3.22
N GLU A 46 -0.88 8.33 2.44
CA GLU A 46 -2.06 9.05 2.92
C GLU A 46 -3.03 8.12 3.66
N TYR A 47 -3.29 6.93 3.11
CA TYR A 47 -4.16 5.94 3.73
C TYR A 47 -3.90 4.50 3.25
N VAL A 48 -4.23 3.54 4.11
CA VAL A 48 -4.34 2.11 3.78
C VAL A 48 -5.72 1.60 4.14
N ARG A 49 -6.49 1.13 3.16
CA ARG A 49 -7.90 0.74 3.33
C ARG A 49 -8.20 -0.61 2.72
N ALA A 50 -9.10 -1.36 3.35
CA ALA A 50 -9.71 -2.55 2.79
C ALA A 50 -11.06 -2.19 2.15
N LYS A 51 -11.32 -2.74 0.96
CA LYS A 51 -12.62 -2.66 0.28
C LYS A 51 -13.02 -4.06 -0.20
N SER A 52 -13.90 -4.73 0.56
CA SER A 52 -14.22 -6.14 0.33
C SER A 52 -12.94 -7.00 0.36
N LYS A 53 -12.53 -7.58 -0.78
CA LYS A 53 -11.30 -8.37 -0.90
C LYS A 53 -10.08 -7.57 -1.39
N ALA A 54 -10.24 -6.28 -1.70
CA ALA A 54 -9.16 -5.43 -2.18
C ALA A 54 -8.46 -4.69 -1.03
N LEU A 55 -7.15 -4.50 -1.16
CA LEU A 55 -6.34 -3.58 -0.35
C LEU A 55 -5.98 -2.38 -1.23
N LEU A 56 -6.22 -1.17 -0.71
CA LEU A 56 -5.92 0.09 -1.38
C LEU A 56 -4.89 0.84 -0.53
N ILE A 57 -3.82 1.32 -1.16
CA ILE A 57 -2.81 2.19 -0.56
C ILE A 57 -2.76 3.45 -1.43
N SER A 58 -3.06 4.60 -0.82
CA SER A 58 -2.90 5.90 -1.49
C SER A 58 -1.59 6.54 -1.06
N VAL A 59 -0.92 7.16 -2.03
CA VAL A 59 0.39 7.74 -1.89
C VAL A 59 0.37 9.08 -2.62
N GLY A 60 0.76 10.16 -1.95
CA GLY A 60 0.68 11.54 -2.44
C GLY A 60 1.33 12.54 -1.50
#